data_AF-A0A7S3LBL0-F1
#
_entry.id   AF-A0A7S3LBL0-F1
#
_cell.length_a   1.000
_cell.length_b   1.000
_cell.length_c   1.000
_cell.angle_alpha   90.00
_cell.angle_beta   90.00
_cell.angle_gamma   90.00
#
_symmetry.space_group_name_H-M   'P 1'
#
loop_
_entity.id
_entity.type
_entity.pdbx_description
1 polymer ?
#
loop_
_entity_poly.entity_id
_entity_poly.type
_entity_poly.pdbx_seq_one_letter_code
_entity_poly.pdbx_strand_id
1 'polypeptide(L)'
;GEVHMKPDAVTFSTVMDAYSRSPGVSGPDACRRCEELFRLMDSLGVRKNVYTFSALQNVYARSGLPDALERTTEVLEHMQRLYQAGDIFAKPNCRNYNAVLNAASRTNTEESARFAQDLLKNMESPSKEGGFDVEPDRVSYTLAILACSRIPNKTLAAEMSLATLEQMENKANEEAKWREQVSSAAPPVVRLDVECFNVVLTALSRTGESDSP
;
A
#
# COMPACT_ATOMS: atom_id res chain seq x y z
N GLY A 1 -14.68 18.63 -38.35
CA GLY A 1 -13.39 19.05 -37.77
C GLY A 1 -12.88 17.92 -36.94
N GLU A 2 -11.65 17.47 -37.16
CA GLU A 2 -11.05 16.40 -36.37
C GLU A 2 -10.89 16.87 -34.92
N VAL A 3 -11.60 16.23 -34.00
CA VAL A 3 -11.40 16.43 -32.56
C VAL A 3 -10.10 15.72 -32.21
N HIS A 4 -9.01 16.49 -32.10
CA HIS A 4 -7.74 15.97 -31.61
C HIS A 4 -7.88 15.68 -30.10
N MET A 5 -8.27 14.45 -29.75
CA MET A 5 -8.33 14.02 -28.35
C MET A 5 -6.91 13.94 -27.79
N LYS A 6 -6.59 14.83 -26.85
CA LYS A 6 -5.31 14.82 -26.14
C LYS A 6 -5.37 13.80 -25.00
N PRO A 7 -4.29 13.03 -24.75
CA PRO A 7 -4.24 12.11 -23.62
C PRO A 7 -4.30 12.90 -22.30
N ASP A 8 -4.91 12.30 -21.29
CA ASP A 8 -5.07 12.85 -19.94
C ASP A 8 -4.52 11.91 -18.87
N ALA A 9 -4.61 12.29 -17.59
CA ALA A 9 -4.12 11.48 -16.48
C ALA A 9 -4.78 10.09 -16.40
N VAL A 10 -6.04 9.96 -16.85
CA VAL A 10 -6.75 8.67 -16.90
C VAL A 10 -6.13 7.78 -17.97
N THR A 11 -5.85 8.34 -19.14
CA THR A 11 -5.17 7.64 -20.25
C THR A 11 -3.83 7.08 -19.79
N PHE A 12 -2.99 7.92 -19.16
CA PHE A 12 -1.67 7.51 -18.67
C PHE A 12 -1.75 6.45 -17.56
N SER A 13 -2.55 6.68 -16.52
CA SER A 13 -2.68 5.73 -15.41
C SER A 13 -3.21 4.38 -15.85
N THR A 14 -4.13 4.34 -16.83
CA THR A 14 -4.66 3.09 -17.39
C THR A 14 -3.58 2.27 -18.09
N VAL A 15 -2.75 2.90 -18.92
CA VAL A 15 -1.66 2.20 -19.63
C VAL A 15 -0.60 1.70 -18.65
N MET A 16 -0.21 2.52 -17.67
CA MET A 16 0.76 2.13 -16.65
C MET A 16 0.25 0.96 -15.79
N ASP A 17 -1.03 0.98 -15.43
CA ASP A 17 -1.68 -0.08 -14.68
C ASP A 17 -1.75 -1.39 -15.49
N ALA A 18 -1.97 -1.30 -16.82
CA ALA A 18 -1.89 -2.45 -17.71
C ALA A 18 -0.48 -3.07 -17.76
N TYR A 19 0.58 -2.26 -17.81
CA TYR A 19 1.96 -2.77 -17.69
C TYR A 19 2.19 -3.49 -16.37
N SER A 20 1.67 -2.97 -15.25
CA SER A 20 1.85 -3.56 -13.92
C SER A 20 1.23 -4.96 -13.74
N ARG A 21 0.32 -5.36 -14.65
CA ARG A 21 -0.40 -6.65 -14.60
C ARG A 21 -0.05 -7.58 -15.76
N SER A 22 0.76 -7.13 -16.71
CA SER A 22 0.99 -7.88 -17.95
C SER A 22 1.92 -9.07 -17.69
N PRO A 23 1.47 -10.33 -17.84
CA PRO A 23 2.30 -11.51 -17.59
C PRO A 23 3.44 -11.67 -18.61
N GLY A 24 3.36 -10.98 -19.75
CA GLY A 24 4.35 -11.03 -20.84
C GLY A 24 5.42 -9.92 -20.77
N VAL A 25 5.41 -9.07 -19.74
CA VAL A 25 6.40 -7.99 -19.58
C VAL A 25 7.16 -8.22 -18.29
N SER A 26 8.50 -8.23 -18.37
CA SER A 26 9.32 -8.36 -17.17
C SER A 26 9.10 -7.17 -16.24
N GLY A 27 9.20 -7.36 -14.92
CA GLY A 27 9.10 -6.28 -13.94
C GLY A 27 10.00 -5.08 -14.25
N PRO A 28 11.30 -5.27 -14.55
CA PRO A 28 12.20 -4.19 -14.95
C PRO A 28 11.73 -3.44 -16.22
N ASP A 29 11.24 -4.15 -17.25
CA ASP A 29 10.70 -3.53 -18.47
C ASP A 29 9.43 -2.73 -18.18
N ALA A 30 8.54 -3.26 -17.36
CA ALA A 30 7.30 -2.58 -16.96
C ALA A 30 7.61 -1.29 -16.20
N CYS A 31 8.54 -1.32 -15.24
CA CYS A 31 8.99 -0.14 -14.51
C CYS A 31 9.53 0.93 -15.47
N ARG A 32 10.48 0.57 -16.34
CA ARG A 32 11.07 1.51 -17.31
C ARG A 32 10.01 2.19 -18.18
N ARG A 33 9.07 1.42 -18.74
CA ARG A 33 7.99 1.96 -19.58
C ARG A 33 7.05 2.88 -18.80
N CYS A 34 6.70 2.50 -17.57
CA CYS A 34 5.87 3.34 -16.70
C CYS A 34 6.59 4.64 -16.31
N GLU A 35 7.90 4.62 -16.06
CA GLU A 35 8.71 5.81 -15.79
C GLU A 35 8.81 6.75 -17.00
N GLU A 36 8.96 6.18 -18.20
CA GLU A 36 8.93 6.94 -19.46
C GLU A 36 7.58 7.62 -19.66
N LEU A 37 6.47 6.89 -19.47
CA LEU A 37 5.12 7.44 -19.52
C LEU A 37 4.90 8.52 -18.46
N PHE A 38 5.37 8.30 -17.24
CA PHE A 38 5.24 9.26 -16.14
C PHE A 38 6.02 10.56 -16.41
N ARG A 39 7.20 10.48 -17.05
CA ARG A 39 7.95 11.67 -17.51
C ARG A 39 7.32 12.34 -18.73
N LEU A 40 6.76 11.55 -19.65
CA LEU A 40 6.09 12.07 -20.85
C LEU A 40 4.91 12.99 -20.49
N MET A 41 4.20 12.71 -19.39
CA MET A 41 3.15 13.59 -18.87
C MET A 41 3.61 15.04 -18.71
N ASP A 42 4.82 15.28 -18.19
CA ASP A 42 5.36 16.63 -18.01
C ASP A 42 5.56 17.33 -19.36
N SER A 43 6.13 16.62 -20.34
CA SER A 43 6.40 17.16 -21.67
C SER A 43 5.12 17.49 -22.47
N LEU A 44 4.02 16.79 -22.16
CA LEU A 44 2.72 17.02 -22.78
C LEU A 44 1.84 18.00 -21.99
N GLY A 45 2.34 18.54 -20.87
CA GLY A 45 1.57 19.42 -19.98
C GLY A 45 0.39 18.70 -19.30
N VAL A 46 0.44 17.37 -19.17
CA VAL A 46 -0.57 16.57 -18.48
C VAL A 46 -0.23 16.53 -16.99
N ARG A 47 -1.11 17.09 -16.16
CA ARG A 47 -0.91 17.12 -14.71
C ARG A 47 -0.97 15.72 -14.11
N LYS A 48 0.05 15.36 -13.31
CA LYS A 48 0.05 14.17 -12.46
C LYS A 48 -0.92 14.32 -11.30
N ASN A 49 -1.57 13.24 -10.94
CA ASN A 49 -2.47 13.17 -9.80
C ASN A 49 -2.28 11.87 -9.02
N VAL A 50 -3.00 11.75 -7.90
CA VAL A 50 -3.02 10.58 -7.00
C VAL A 50 -3.10 9.22 -7.73
N TYR A 51 -3.82 9.13 -8.85
CA TYR A 51 -3.98 7.89 -9.62
C TYR A 51 -2.75 7.54 -10.45
N THR A 52 -2.12 8.54 -11.09
CA THR A 52 -0.89 8.33 -11.85
C THR A 52 0.29 7.96 -10.96
N PHE A 53 0.39 8.56 -9.77
CA PHE A 53 1.36 8.14 -8.76
C PHE A 53 1.07 6.72 -8.25
N SER A 54 -0.20 6.40 -7.95
CA SER A 54 -0.60 5.05 -7.56
C SER A 54 -0.22 4.00 -8.62
N ALA A 55 -0.38 4.33 -9.91
CA ALA A 55 -0.01 3.43 -11.00
C ALA A 55 1.52 3.19 -11.06
N LEU A 56 2.32 4.23 -10.83
CA LEU A 56 3.78 4.10 -10.76
C LEU A 56 4.22 3.25 -9.56
N GLN A 57 3.64 3.50 -8.38
CA GLN A 57 3.91 2.70 -7.18
C GLN A 57 3.52 1.22 -7.37
N ASN A 58 2.38 0.97 -8.01
CA ASN A 58 1.88 -0.38 -8.27
C ASN A 58 2.81 -1.19 -9.17
N VAL A 59 3.44 -0.56 -10.18
CA VAL A 59 4.41 -1.27 -11.03
C VAL A 59 5.68 -1.59 -10.26
N TYR A 60 6.19 -0.68 -9.42
CA TYR A 60 7.35 -0.97 -8.55
C TYR A 60 7.05 -2.11 -7.58
N ALA A 61 5.94 -2.02 -6.84
CA ALA A 61 5.56 -3.03 -5.84
C ALA A 61 5.35 -4.43 -6.42
N ARG A 62 5.06 -4.55 -7.73
CA ARG A 62 4.87 -5.84 -8.44
C ARG A 62 6.07 -6.27 -9.28
N SER A 63 7.10 -5.44 -9.39
CA SER A 63 8.22 -5.66 -10.31
C SER A 63 9.14 -6.83 -9.92
N GLY A 64 9.16 -7.22 -8.65
CA GLY A 64 10.14 -8.18 -8.13
C GLY A 64 11.57 -7.63 -8.09
N LEU A 65 11.76 -6.32 -8.29
CA LEU A 65 13.06 -5.66 -8.12
C LEU A 65 13.46 -5.64 -6.63
N PRO A 66 14.75 -5.76 -6.30
CA PRO A 66 15.22 -5.72 -4.91
C PRO A 66 14.99 -4.35 -4.25
N ASP A 67 15.00 -3.28 -5.05
CA ASP A 67 14.77 -1.89 -4.62
C ASP A 67 13.28 -1.48 -4.69
N ALA A 68 12.36 -2.42 -4.95
CA ALA A 68 10.94 -2.11 -5.14
C ALA A 68 10.32 -1.35 -3.97
N LEU A 69 10.67 -1.72 -2.71
CA LEU A 69 10.19 -1.03 -1.51
C LEU A 69 10.72 0.41 -1.43
N GLU A 70 12.01 0.61 -1.67
CA GLU A 70 12.66 1.93 -1.69
C GLU A 70 11.99 2.83 -2.73
N ARG A 71 11.92 2.38 -3.98
CA ARG A 71 11.32 3.16 -5.08
C ARG A 71 9.85 3.48 -4.87
N THR A 72 9.09 2.55 -4.28
CA THR A 72 7.66 2.79 -3.96
C THR A 72 7.51 3.84 -2.85
N THR A 73 8.44 3.86 -1.89
CA THR A 73 8.51 4.82 -0.79
C THR A 73 8.93 6.20 -1.28
N GLU A 74 9.95 6.29 -2.13
CA GLU A 74 10.39 7.55 -2.76
C GLU A 74 9.26 8.25 -3.51
N VAL A 75 8.40 7.49 -4.20
CA VAL A 75 7.21 8.05 -4.86
C VAL A 75 6.23 8.63 -3.84
N LEU A 76 5.97 7.94 -2.73
CA LEU A 76 5.10 8.45 -1.66
C LEU A 76 5.66 9.73 -1.04
N GLU A 77 6.95 9.77 -0.72
CA GLU A 77 7.61 10.95 -0.19
C GLU A 77 7.59 12.13 -1.17
N HIS A 78 7.76 11.85 -2.47
CA HIS A 78 7.64 12.87 -3.50
C HIS A 78 6.23 13.47 -3.53
N MET A 79 5.19 12.63 -3.45
CA MET A 79 3.81 13.11 -3.33
C MET A 79 3.60 13.98 -2.09
N GLN A 80 4.13 13.58 -0.94
CA GLN A 80 4.06 14.35 0.30
C GLN A 80 4.74 15.73 0.15
N ARG A 81 5.94 15.78 -0.45
CA ARG A 81 6.66 17.04 -0.74
C ARG A 81 5.86 17.96 -1.66
N LEU A 82 5.26 17.42 -2.73
CA LEU A 82 4.41 18.19 -3.64
C LEU A 82 3.17 18.74 -2.94
N TYR A 83 2.52 17.92 -2.11
CA TYR A 83 1.35 18.35 -1.35
C TYR A 83 1.70 19.46 -0.34
N GLN A 84 2.82 19.33 0.37
CA GLN A 84 3.34 20.38 1.26
C GLN A 84 3.67 21.67 0.51
N ALA A 85 4.11 21.57 -0.75
CA ALA A 85 4.32 22.72 -1.63
C ALA A 85 3.02 23.32 -2.22
N GLY A 86 1.85 22.78 -1.88
CA GLY A 86 0.53 23.29 -2.27
C GLY A 86 -0.13 22.56 -3.44
N ASP A 87 0.46 21.47 -3.96
CA ASP A 87 -0.19 20.68 -5.00
C ASP A 87 -1.22 19.70 -4.42
N ILE A 88 -2.46 20.15 -4.36
CA ILE A 88 -3.59 19.35 -3.84
C ILE A 88 -3.83 18.06 -4.63
N PHE A 89 -3.40 17.97 -5.91
CA PHE A 89 -3.59 16.78 -6.73
C PHE A 89 -2.60 15.67 -6.39
N ALA A 90 -1.52 16.02 -5.69
CA ALA A 90 -0.50 15.11 -5.20
C ALA A 90 -0.76 14.64 -3.77
N LYS A 91 -1.85 15.06 -3.10
CA LYS A 91 -2.18 14.58 -1.74
C LYS A 91 -2.27 13.05 -1.74
N PRO A 92 -1.38 12.34 -1.01
CA PRO A 92 -1.47 10.89 -0.89
C PRO A 92 -2.78 10.46 -0.24
N ASN A 93 -3.35 9.35 -0.70
CA ASN A 93 -4.49 8.71 -0.07
C ASN A 93 -4.14 7.26 0.36
N CYS A 94 -5.09 6.56 0.96
CA CYS A 94 -4.88 5.20 1.47
C CYS A 94 -4.29 4.24 0.41
N ARG A 95 -4.63 4.39 -0.88
CA ARG A 95 -4.07 3.56 -1.95
C ARG A 95 -2.56 3.75 -2.11
N ASN A 96 -2.05 4.97 -1.94
CA ASN A 96 -0.62 5.24 -2.05
C ASN A 96 0.18 4.60 -0.91
N TYR A 97 -0.35 4.63 0.31
CA TYR A 97 0.25 3.95 1.46
C TYR A 97 0.14 2.43 1.33
N ASN A 98 -1.01 1.91 0.89
CA ASN A 98 -1.21 0.48 0.62
C ASN A 98 -0.27 -0.04 -0.48
N ALA A 99 0.12 0.80 -1.46
CA ALA A 99 1.11 0.41 -2.45
C ALA A 99 2.49 0.16 -1.81
N VAL A 100 2.90 1.00 -0.86
CA VAL A 100 4.13 0.81 -0.08
C VAL A 100 4.04 -0.44 0.81
N LEU A 101 2.93 -0.64 1.52
CA LEU A 101 2.70 -1.85 2.34
C LEU A 101 2.74 -3.13 1.47
N ASN A 102 2.19 -3.09 0.25
CA ASN A 102 2.28 -4.20 -0.69
C ASN A 102 3.72 -4.47 -1.12
N ALA A 103 4.52 -3.43 -1.39
CA ALA A 103 5.94 -3.58 -1.68
C ALA A 103 6.69 -4.20 -0.49
N ALA A 104 6.42 -3.76 0.75
CA ALA A 104 7.01 -4.31 1.96
C ALA A 104 6.66 -5.80 2.13
N SER A 105 5.40 -6.19 1.88
CA SER A 105 4.99 -7.60 1.88
C SER A 105 5.67 -8.47 0.82
N ARG A 106 6.27 -7.80 -0.18
CA ARG A 106 7.13 -8.27 -1.28
C ARG A 106 8.54 -8.68 -0.87
N THR A 107 9.09 -7.99 0.12
CA THR A 107 10.54 -7.95 0.40
C THR A 107 11.01 -9.10 1.31
N ASN A 108 10.11 -9.65 2.13
CA ASN A 108 10.34 -10.83 2.97
C ASN A 108 11.55 -10.70 3.92
N THR A 109 11.78 -9.51 4.48
CA THR A 109 12.80 -9.27 5.52
C THR A 109 12.16 -8.79 6.82
N GLU A 110 12.83 -8.99 7.95
CA GLU A 110 12.34 -8.47 9.23
C GLU A 110 12.25 -6.94 9.24
N GLU A 111 13.19 -6.26 8.56
CA GLU A 111 13.18 -4.82 8.37
C GLU A 111 11.92 -4.38 7.61
N SER A 112 11.53 -5.11 6.55
CA SER A 112 10.33 -4.80 5.80
C SER A 112 9.04 -5.00 6.61
N ALA A 113 9.01 -5.99 7.51
CA ALA A 113 7.88 -6.22 8.40
C ALA A 113 7.76 -5.14 9.48
N ARG A 114 8.89 -4.76 10.11
CA ARG A 114 8.94 -3.62 11.05
C ARG A 114 8.53 -2.32 10.38
N PHE A 115 9.05 -2.06 9.19
CA PHE A 115 8.66 -0.91 8.38
C PHE A 115 7.16 -0.88 8.09
N ALA A 116 6.55 -2.04 7.76
CA ALA A 116 5.11 -2.12 7.51
C ALA A 116 4.28 -1.80 8.76
N GLN A 117 4.70 -2.28 9.95
CA GLN A 117 4.04 -1.96 11.22
C GLN A 117 4.19 -0.47 11.58
N ASP A 118 5.38 0.11 11.40
CA ASP A 118 5.62 1.54 11.65
C ASP A 118 4.80 2.42 10.71
N LEU A 119 4.73 2.07 9.43
CA LEU A 119 3.90 2.76 8.45
C LEU A 119 2.41 2.71 8.84
N LEU A 120 1.92 1.54 9.24
CA LEU A 120 0.53 1.35 9.69
C LEU A 120 0.24 2.19 10.94
N LYS A 121 1.13 2.17 11.94
CA LYS A 121 1.02 2.99 13.16
C LYS A 121 0.99 4.49 12.85
N ASN A 122 1.79 4.95 11.89
CA ASN A 122 1.77 6.35 11.47
C ASN A 122 0.48 6.73 10.73
N MET A 123 -0.16 5.79 10.03
CA MET A 123 -1.51 6.00 9.46
C MET A 123 -2.59 6.05 10.55
N GLU A 124 -2.44 5.32 11.66
CA GLU A 124 -3.40 5.40 12.78
C GLU A 124 -3.25 6.68 13.61
N SER A 125 -2.04 7.25 13.63
CA SER A 125 -1.72 8.40 14.46
C SER A 125 -2.33 9.68 13.87
N PRO A 126 -3.00 10.53 14.69
CA PRO A 126 -3.49 11.81 14.21
C PRO A 126 -2.37 12.68 13.64
N SER A 127 -2.65 13.45 12.58
CA SER A 127 -1.61 14.28 11.94
C SER A 127 -0.99 15.32 12.88
N LYS A 128 -1.75 15.80 13.87
CA LYS A 128 -1.27 16.70 14.94
C LYS A 128 -0.23 16.07 15.87
N GLU A 129 -0.15 14.74 15.90
CA GLU A 129 0.78 13.94 16.71
C GLU A 129 1.93 13.38 15.87
N GLY A 130 2.07 13.82 14.62
CA GLY A 130 3.12 13.37 13.70
C GLY A 130 2.73 12.20 12.80
N GLY A 131 1.46 11.78 12.82
CA GLY A 131 0.94 10.79 11.87
C GLY A 131 0.55 11.37 10.51
N PHE A 132 -0.07 10.54 9.68
CA PHE A 132 -0.50 10.93 8.33
C PHE A 132 -1.95 11.44 8.31
N ASP A 133 -2.29 12.27 7.32
CA ASP A 133 -3.67 12.73 7.08
C ASP A 133 -4.45 11.70 6.24
N VAL A 134 -4.45 10.46 6.73
CA VAL A 134 -5.11 9.30 6.13
C VAL A 134 -5.36 8.29 7.24
N GLU A 135 -6.46 7.55 7.16
CA GLU A 135 -6.71 6.41 8.06
C GLU A 135 -6.40 5.09 7.33
N PRO A 136 -5.86 4.07 8.02
CA PRO A 136 -5.70 2.75 7.44
C PRO A 136 -7.06 2.11 7.21
N ASP A 137 -7.17 1.39 6.10
CA ASP A 137 -8.34 0.55 5.82
C ASP A 137 -8.01 -0.93 6.07
N ARG A 138 -9.00 -1.79 5.85
CA ARG A 138 -8.83 -3.25 5.90
C ARG A 138 -7.60 -3.72 5.11
N VAL A 139 -7.38 -3.19 3.91
CA VAL A 139 -6.28 -3.60 3.03
C VAL A 139 -4.92 -3.19 3.63
N SER A 140 -4.84 -2.05 4.31
CA SER A 140 -3.64 -1.64 5.05
C SER A 140 -3.22 -2.69 6.06
N TYR A 141 -4.16 -3.15 6.92
CA TYR A 141 -3.89 -4.19 7.90
C TYR A 141 -3.53 -5.53 7.25
N THR A 142 -4.28 -5.96 6.23
CA THR A 142 -3.99 -7.22 5.52
C THR A 142 -2.56 -7.24 4.97
N LEU A 143 -2.10 -6.13 4.38
CA LEU A 143 -0.77 -6.03 3.80
C LEU A 143 0.34 -5.99 4.86
N ALA A 144 0.10 -5.33 6.00
CA ALA A 144 1.03 -5.34 7.13
C ALA A 144 1.17 -6.73 7.75
N ILE A 145 0.04 -7.44 7.97
CA ILE A 145 0.03 -8.84 8.41
C ILE A 145 0.77 -9.72 7.39
N LEU A 146 0.53 -9.51 6.09
CA LEU A 146 1.21 -10.25 5.04
C LEU A 146 2.73 -10.03 5.04
N ALA A 147 3.19 -8.80 5.29
CA ALA A 147 4.61 -8.52 5.45
C ALA A 147 5.21 -9.25 6.65
N CYS A 148 4.51 -9.26 7.79
CA CYS A 148 4.93 -9.98 8.99
C CYS A 148 4.99 -11.50 8.75
N SER A 149 3.95 -12.10 8.17
CA SER A 149 3.83 -13.55 7.95
C SER A 149 4.87 -14.17 7.00
N ARG A 150 5.59 -13.35 6.24
CA ARG A 150 6.52 -13.80 5.17
C ARG A 150 7.99 -13.71 5.55
N ILE A 151 8.31 -13.18 6.73
CA ILE A 151 9.71 -13.11 7.17
C ILE A 151 10.27 -14.52 7.44
N PRO A 152 11.59 -14.73 7.32
CA PRO A 152 12.18 -16.07 7.45
C PRO A 152 12.03 -16.68 8.85
N ASN A 153 12.05 -15.85 9.90
CA ASN A 153 11.86 -16.29 11.28
C ASN A 153 10.37 -16.58 11.54
N LYS A 154 9.99 -17.85 11.47
CA LYS A 154 8.58 -18.29 11.56
C LYS A 154 7.90 -17.92 12.89
N THR A 155 8.62 -18.04 14.01
CA THR A 155 8.07 -17.70 15.33
C THR A 155 7.79 -16.21 15.43
N LEU A 156 8.78 -15.39 15.06
CA LEU A 156 8.60 -13.94 14.99
C LEU A 156 7.52 -13.55 13.96
N ALA A 157 7.42 -14.26 12.84
CA ALA A 157 6.40 -14.04 11.82
C ALA A 157 5.00 -14.22 12.42
N ALA A 158 4.79 -15.29 13.19
CA ALA A 158 3.53 -15.55 13.87
C ALA A 158 3.22 -14.49 14.93
N GLU A 159 4.19 -14.15 15.78
CA GLU A 159 4.05 -13.11 16.82
C GLU A 159 3.67 -11.75 16.22
N MET A 160 4.42 -11.28 15.22
CA MET A 160 4.15 -10.00 14.57
C MET A 160 2.82 -10.00 13.82
N SER A 161 2.45 -11.12 13.19
CA SER A 161 1.17 -11.24 12.47
C SER A 161 -0.01 -11.21 13.43
N LEU A 162 0.07 -11.90 14.57
CA LEU A 162 -0.94 -11.88 15.62
C LEU A 162 -1.09 -10.49 16.24
N ALA A 163 0.02 -9.86 16.62
CA ALA A 163 0.00 -8.51 17.19
C ALA A 163 -0.67 -7.49 16.24
N THR A 164 -0.41 -7.59 14.94
CA THR A 164 -1.02 -6.71 13.93
C THR A 164 -2.51 -7.02 13.72
N LEU A 165 -2.93 -8.27 13.86
CA LEU A 165 -4.35 -8.66 13.82
C LEU A 165 -5.10 -8.15 15.07
N GLU A 166 -4.52 -8.27 16.26
CA GLU A 166 -5.09 -7.71 17.49
C GLU A 166 -5.22 -6.18 17.39
N GLN A 167 -4.24 -5.50 16.80
CA GLN A 167 -4.31 -4.07 16.51
C GLN A 167 -5.51 -3.72 15.60
N MET A 168 -5.73 -4.50 14.55
CA MET A 168 -6.90 -4.36 13.65
C MET A 168 -8.23 -4.59 14.40
N GLU A 169 -8.31 -5.60 15.25
CA GLU A 169 -9.49 -5.88 16.09
C GLU A 169 -9.82 -4.72 17.02
N ASN A 170 -8.80 -4.17 17.68
CA ASN A 170 -8.95 -3.01 18.56
C ASN A 170 -9.49 -1.80 17.79
N LYS A 171 -8.92 -1.49 16.62
CA LYS A 171 -9.38 -0.39 15.77
C LYS A 171 -10.83 -0.57 15.31
N ALA A 172 -11.19 -1.78 14.88
CA ALA A 172 -12.56 -2.09 14.46
C ALA A 172 -13.57 -1.93 15.61
N ASN A 173 -13.19 -2.34 16.82
CA ASN A 173 -14.01 -2.19 18.02
C ASN A 173 -14.18 -0.72 18.44
N GLU A 174 -13.12 0.09 18.35
CA GLU A 174 -13.19 1.54 18.59
C GLU A 174 -14.12 2.24 17.60
N GLU A 175 -13.99 1.92 16.32
CA GLU A 175 -14.85 2.48 15.27
C GLU A 175 -16.31 2.09 15.49
N ALA A 176 -16.59 0.82 15.83
CA ALA A 176 -17.95 0.36 16.13
C ALA A 176 -18.57 1.14 17.30
N LYS A 177 -17.83 1.31 18.41
CA LYS A 177 -18.29 2.10 19.57
C LYS A 177 -18.54 3.56 19.19
N TRP A 178 -17.63 4.18 18.43
CA TRP A 178 -17.81 5.56 17.98
C TRP A 178 -19.07 5.71 17.12
N ARG A 179 -19.30 4.78 16.19
CA ARG A 179 -20.46 4.79 15.30
C ARG A 179 -21.79 4.65 16.02
N GLU A 180 -21.86 3.84 17.07
CA GLU A 180 -23.02 3.76 17.95
C GLU A 180 -23.30 5.10 18.62
N GLN A 181 -22.26 5.76 19.14
CA GLN A 181 -22.39 7.07 19.78
C GLN A 181 -22.87 8.17 18.82
N VAL A 182 -22.39 8.16 17.58
CA VAL A 182 -22.75 9.18 16.58
C VAL A 182 -23.94 8.81 15.69
N SER A 183 -24.59 7.67 15.93
CA SER A 183 -25.71 7.16 15.10
C SER A 183 -25.40 7.17 13.59
N SER A 184 -24.18 6.80 13.20
CA SER A 184 -23.71 6.91 11.80
C SER A 184 -24.09 5.72 10.93
N ALA A 185 -24.73 6.01 9.79
CA ALA A 185 -25.11 5.04 8.76
C ALA A 185 -23.99 4.75 7.72
N ALA A 186 -22.87 5.47 7.73
CA ALA A 186 -21.79 5.29 6.76
C ALA A 186 -21.10 3.91 6.90
N PRO A 187 -20.65 3.23 5.84
CA PRO A 187 -19.89 1.97 5.97
C PRO A 187 -18.59 2.19 6.76
N PRO A 188 -18.15 1.20 7.57
CA PRO A 188 -16.98 1.38 8.40
C PRO A 188 -15.71 1.28 7.58
N VAL A 189 -14.68 2.00 8.01
CA VAL A 189 -13.36 2.06 7.37
C VAL A 189 -12.59 0.76 7.63
N VAL A 190 -12.76 0.16 8.82
CA VAL A 190 -12.13 -1.11 9.20
C VAL A 190 -13.19 -2.17 9.56
N ARG A 191 -13.04 -3.39 9.03
CA ARG A 191 -13.84 -4.57 9.40
C ARG A 191 -12.96 -5.79 9.50
N LEU A 192 -13.22 -6.64 10.48
CA LEU A 192 -12.66 -7.99 10.54
C LEU A 192 -13.14 -8.81 9.36
N ASP A 193 -12.23 -9.55 8.74
CA ASP A 193 -12.54 -10.41 7.62
C ASP A 193 -11.78 -11.73 7.65
N VAL A 194 -12.32 -12.71 6.94
CA VAL A 194 -11.77 -14.07 6.88
C VAL A 194 -10.40 -14.08 6.20
N GLU A 195 -10.11 -13.14 5.30
CA GLU A 195 -8.81 -13.04 4.63
C GLU A 195 -7.67 -12.78 5.64
N CYS A 196 -7.82 -11.81 6.55
CA CYS A 196 -6.80 -11.53 7.56
C CYS A 196 -6.56 -12.73 8.48
N PHE A 197 -7.63 -13.37 8.97
CA PHE A 197 -7.52 -14.59 9.78
C PHE A 197 -6.82 -15.71 9.02
N ASN A 198 -7.13 -15.93 7.74
CA ASN A 198 -6.48 -16.96 6.94
C ASN A 198 -4.98 -16.71 6.77
N VAL A 199 -4.54 -15.44 6.62
CA VAL A 199 -3.11 -15.12 6.55
C VAL A 199 -2.42 -15.46 7.87
N VAL A 200 -3.02 -15.10 9.00
CA VAL A 200 -2.47 -15.42 10.33
C VAL A 200 -2.44 -16.92 10.60
N LEU A 201 -3.52 -17.64 10.29
CA LEU A 201 -3.57 -19.10 10.41
C LEU A 201 -2.50 -19.80 9.55
N THR A 202 -2.23 -19.26 8.35
CA THR A 202 -1.15 -19.76 7.49
C THR A 202 0.23 -19.50 8.10
N ALA A 203 0.42 -18.37 8.79
CA ALA A 203 1.67 -18.10 9.51
C ALA A 203 1.86 -19.09 10.67
N LEU A 204 0.80 -19.34 11.45
CA LEU A 204 0.81 -20.28 12.57
C LEU A 204 0.99 -21.74 12.15
N SER A 205 0.39 -22.18 11.03
CA SER A 205 0.57 -23.56 10.57
C SER A 205 2.04 -23.87 10.25
N ARG A 206 2.78 -22.88 9.75
CA ARG A 206 4.20 -23.02 9.39
C ARG A 206 5.10 -23.19 10.62
N THR A 207 4.70 -22.70 11.80
CA THR A 207 5.48 -22.86 13.04
C THR A 207 5.43 -24.31 13.53
N GLY A 208 4.28 -24.98 13.42
CA GLY A 208 4.09 -26.37 13.85
C GLY A 208 4.76 -27.43 12.97
N GLU A 209 5.08 -27.11 11.71
CA GLU A 209 5.82 -28.01 10.81
C GLU A 209 7.33 -28.10 11.14
N SER A 210 7.84 -27.25 12.05
CA SER A 210 9.26 -27.24 12.46
C SER A 210 9.63 -28.33 13.47
N ASP A 211 8.63 -29.02 14.04
CA ASP A 211 8.79 -29.99 15.13
C ASP A 211 8.60 -31.46 14.69
N SER A 212 8.70 -31.75 13.39
CA SER A 212 8.73 -33.14 12.90
C SER A 212 10.19 -33.61 12.75
N PRO A 213 10.61 -34.70 13.41
CA PRO A 213 12.00 -35.17 13.43
C PRO A 213 12.52 -35.66 12.07
#